data_AF-W9NP94-F1
#
_entry.id   AF-W9NP94-F1
#
_cell.length_a   1.000
_cell.length_b   1.000
_cell.length_c   1.000
_cell.angle_alpha   90.00
_cell.angle_beta   90.00
_cell.angle_gamma   90.00
#
_symmetry.space_group_name_H-M   'P 1'
#
loop_
_entity.id
_entity.type
_entity.pdbx_description
1 polymer ?
#
loop_
_entity_poly.entity_id
_entity_poly.type
_entity_poly.pdbx_seq_one_letter_code
_entity_poly.pdbx_strand_id
1 'polypeptide(L)'
;MDGSLRIEELARLLREAEQRAKEKRQRARASEEQARLTTLDKYIAVCYTSVFSRFAIETDPKLTSRDSITNTRDKWCPKNLKPWADFLDQQKFIFGTLYDTFPTEIRVFENRKFLASLGNRISQRPIADEKTLEYFLHNSVEDPVRAIIQQLKQVEEVSRAFQIGDGVVFENHPHALSDVPEEVVDRETPLIPPRTPDHRRDLKQLRPDQICVYRSDNTLSFRRTMIYVSEYKPPH
;
A
#
# COMPACT_ATOMS: atom_id res chain seq x y z
N MET A 1 3.38 -69.45 -17.90
CA MET A 1 4.31 -68.38 -17.48
C MET A 1 3.93 -67.01 -18.06
N ASP A 2 3.45 -66.91 -19.30
CA ASP A 2 3.07 -65.64 -19.98
C ASP A 2 1.99 -64.80 -19.22
N GLY A 3 0.99 -65.44 -18.62
CA GLY A 3 -0.07 -64.71 -17.88
C GLY A 3 0.42 -63.99 -16.61
N SER A 4 1.46 -64.49 -15.93
CA SER A 4 1.98 -63.88 -14.70
C SER A 4 2.76 -62.59 -15.00
N LEU A 5 3.56 -62.60 -16.08
CA LEU A 5 4.30 -61.43 -16.55
C LEU A 5 3.34 -60.29 -16.95
N ARG A 6 2.23 -60.59 -17.63
CA ARG A 6 1.23 -59.58 -18.01
C ARG A 6 0.52 -58.96 -16.81
N ILE A 7 0.26 -59.73 -15.75
CA ILE A 7 -0.35 -59.23 -14.52
C ILE A 7 0.61 -58.29 -13.78
N GLU A 8 1.89 -58.66 -13.68
CA GLU A 8 2.92 -57.80 -13.06
C GLU A 8 3.12 -56.49 -13.84
N GLU A 9 3.11 -56.55 -15.16
CA GLU A 9 3.24 -55.37 -16.02
C GLU A 9 2.02 -54.44 -15.93
N LEU A 10 0.80 -54.98 -15.93
CA LEU A 10 -0.42 -54.21 -15.69
C LEU A 10 -0.44 -53.58 -14.29
N ALA A 11 0.01 -54.32 -13.27
CA ALA A 11 0.12 -53.78 -11.91
C ALA A 11 1.17 -52.66 -11.82
N ARG A 12 2.28 -52.76 -12.56
CA ARG A 12 3.27 -51.68 -12.67
C ARG A 12 2.67 -50.44 -13.36
N LEU A 13 2.01 -50.62 -14.49
CA LEU A 13 1.36 -49.53 -15.23
C LEU A 13 0.29 -48.82 -14.40
N LEU A 14 -0.49 -49.58 -13.61
CA LEU A 14 -1.50 -49.02 -12.70
C LEU A 14 -0.83 -48.19 -11.60
N ARG A 15 0.21 -48.69 -10.94
CA ARG A 15 0.97 -47.95 -9.92
C ARG A 15 1.56 -46.65 -10.47
N GLU A 16 2.15 -46.70 -11.67
CA GLU A 16 2.69 -45.50 -12.33
C GLU A 16 1.59 -44.50 -12.69
N ALA A 17 0.44 -44.98 -13.16
CA ALA A 17 -0.71 -44.12 -13.47
C ALA A 17 -1.27 -43.45 -12.21
N GLU A 18 -1.40 -44.19 -11.10
CA GLU A 18 -1.84 -43.66 -9.81
C GLU A 18 -0.86 -42.60 -9.26
N GLN A 19 0.44 -42.88 -9.33
CA GLN A 19 1.47 -41.93 -8.90
C GLN A 19 1.42 -40.64 -9.73
N ARG A 20 1.34 -40.75 -11.06
CA ARG A 20 1.17 -39.59 -11.96
C ARG A 20 -0.13 -38.83 -11.67
N ALA A 21 -1.22 -39.52 -11.38
CA ALA A 21 -2.49 -38.89 -11.03
C ALA A 21 -2.40 -38.15 -9.68
N LYS A 22 -1.73 -38.72 -8.68
CA LYS A 22 -1.50 -38.10 -7.37
C LYS A 22 -0.64 -36.84 -7.50
N GLU A 23 0.45 -36.90 -8.26
CA GLU A 23 1.31 -35.75 -8.52
C GLU A 23 0.57 -34.64 -9.26
N LYS A 24 -0.21 -34.99 -10.30
CA LYS A 24 -1.05 -34.01 -11.01
C LYS A 24 -2.05 -33.34 -10.07
N ARG A 25 -2.73 -34.12 -9.21
CA ARG A 25 -3.66 -33.59 -8.20
C ARG A 25 -2.95 -32.68 -7.19
N GLN A 26 -1.76 -33.05 -6.72
CA GLN A 26 -0.98 -32.22 -5.81
C GLN A 26 -0.55 -30.90 -6.46
N ARG A 27 -0.05 -30.95 -7.70
CA ARG A 27 0.31 -29.73 -8.46
C ARG A 27 -0.89 -28.83 -8.72
N ALA A 28 -2.05 -29.41 -9.07
CA ALA A 28 -3.29 -28.68 -9.26
C ALA A 28 -3.70 -27.96 -7.97
N ARG A 29 -3.73 -28.67 -6.83
CA ARG A 29 -4.06 -28.08 -5.52
C ARG A 29 -3.09 -26.97 -5.11
N ALA A 30 -1.79 -27.17 -5.32
CA ALA A 30 -0.79 -26.15 -5.02
C ALA A 30 -0.96 -24.89 -5.89
N SER A 31 -1.27 -25.06 -7.18
CA SER A 31 -1.55 -23.94 -8.09
C SER A 31 -2.83 -23.20 -7.72
N GLU A 32 -3.86 -23.93 -7.32
CA GLU A 32 -5.14 -23.36 -6.88
C GLU A 32 -4.95 -22.53 -5.60
N GLU A 33 -4.21 -23.04 -4.61
CA GLU A 33 -3.92 -22.31 -3.38
C GLU A 33 -3.06 -21.06 -3.63
N GLN A 34 -2.14 -21.09 -4.60
CA GLN A 34 -1.37 -19.91 -4.99
C GLN A 34 -2.20 -18.86 -5.73
N ALA A 35 -3.23 -19.28 -6.46
CA ALA A 35 -4.14 -18.42 -7.22
C ALA A 35 -5.31 -17.89 -6.37
N ARG A 36 -5.59 -18.52 -5.23
CA ARG A 36 -6.65 -18.13 -4.31
C ARG A 36 -6.36 -16.76 -3.69
N LEU A 37 -7.38 -15.92 -3.65
CA LEU A 37 -7.32 -14.63 -2.96
C LEU A 37 -7.02 -14.82 -1.47
N THR A 38 -6.41 -13.80 -0.88
CA THR A 38 -5.94 -13.82 0.50
C THR A 38 -6.92 -13.11 1.43
N THR A 39 -6.91 -13.51 2.70
CA THR A 39 -7.52 -12.75 3.80
C THR A 39 -6.64 -11.56 4.16
N LEU A 40 -7.14 -10.59 4.94
CA LEU A 40 -6.38 -9.37 5.28
C LEU A 40 -5.02 -9.69 5.91
N ASP A 41 -4.98 -10.52 6.94
CA ASP A 41 -3.73 -10.89 7.62
C ASP A 41 -2.77 -11.61 6.70
N LYS A 42 -3.31 -12.52 5.89
CA LYS A 42 -2.52 -13.27 4.93
C LYS A 42 -1.96 -12.34 3.86
N TYR A 43 -2.74 -11.37 3.41
CA TYR A 43 -2.35 -10.38 2.43
C TYR A 43 -1.18 -9.54 2.96
N ILE A 44 -1.33 -8.92 4.13
CA ILE A 44 -0.30 -8.10 4.77
C ILE A 44 1.00 -8.90 4.95
N ALA A 45 0.91 -10.13 5.46
CA ALA A 45 2.07 -10.99 5.64
C ALA A 45 2.73 -11.36 4.30
N VAL A 46 1.96 -11.58 3.24
CA VAL A 46 2.50 -11.92 1.91
C VAL A 46 3.08 -10.69 1.22
N CYS A 47 2.49 -9.51 1.35
CA CYS A 47 3.08 -8.24 0.91
C CYS A 47 4.46 -8.05 1.55
N TYR A 48 4.57 -8.26 2.87
CA TYR A 48 5.85 -8.16 3.56
C TYR A 48 6.86 -9.18 3.02
N THR A 49 6.52 -10.46 3.06
CA THR A 49 7.45 -11.55 2.74
C THR A 49 7.80 -11.67 1.26
N SER A 50 6.92 -11.25 0.35
CA SER A 50 7.09 -11.41 -1.10
C SER A 50 7.49 -10.12 -1.82
N VAL A 51 7.07 -8.94 -1.32
CA VAL A 51 7.28 -7.65 -2.00
C VAL A 51 8.26 -6.78 -1.23
N PHE A 52 7.96 -6.41 0.02
CA PHE A 52 8.84 -5.52 0.80
C PHE A 52 10.21 -6.14 1.09
N SER A 53 10.28 -7.44 1.33
CA SER A 53 11.56 -8.15 1.53
C SER A 53 12.49 -8.10 0.32
N ARG A 54 11.96 -7.71 -0.86
CA ARG A 54 12.70 -7.53 -2.11
C ARG A 54 13.20 -6.11 -2.33
N PHE A 55 12.95 -5.21 -1.37
CA PHE A 55 13.56 -3.89 -1.35
C PHE A 55 15.09 -4.02 -1.34
N ALA A 56 15.74 -3.41 -2.31
CA ALA A 56 17.18 -3.41 -2.46
C ALA A 56 17.65 -2.00 -2.81
N ILE A 57 18.79 -1.58 -2.29
CA ILE A 57 19.40 -0.28 -2.55
C ILE A 57 20.56 -0.48 -3.53
N GLU A 58 20.73 0.43 -4.48
CA GLU A 58 21.91 0.45 -5.33
C GLU A 58 23.14 0.82 -4.49
N THR A 59 24.18 0.00 -4.57
CA THR A 59 25.38 0.15 -3.73
C THR A 59 26.56 0.73 -4.50
N ASP A 60 26.53 0.74 -5.84
CA ASP A 60 27.54 1.41 -6.64
C ASP A 60 27.30 2.93 -6.66
N PRO A 61 28.18 3.74 -6.06
CA PRO A 61 28.04 5.20 -6.02
C PRO A 61 28.09 5.88 -7.41
N LYS A 62 28.46 5.14 -8.47
CA LYS A 62 28.43 5.62 -9.86
C LYS A 62 27.04 5.51 -10.48
N LEU A 63 26.17 4.67 -9.92
CA LEU A 63 24.82 4.40 -10.40
C LEU A 63 23.75 5.11 -9.56
N THR A 64 24.12 5.61 -8.38
CA THR A 64 23.25 6.43 -7.52
C THR A 64 23.19 7.88 -7.99
N SER A 65 22.04 8.54 -7.84
CA SER A 65 21.97 9.99 -8.04
C SER A 65 22.87 10.70 -7.03
N ARG A 66 23.80 11.52 -7.53
CA ARG A 66 24.51 12.51 -6.70
C ARG A 66 23.62 13.72 -6.57
N ASP A 67 22.46 13.56 -5.95
CA ASP A 67 21.62 14.71 -5.68
C ASP A 67 22.37 15.62 -4.72
N SER A 68 22.59 16.87 -5.15
CA SER A 68 23.11 17.90 -4.27
C SER A 68 22.19 17.96 -3.06
N ILE A 69 22.77 17.91 -1.85
CA ILE A 69 22.05 18.04 -0.56
C ILE A 69 20.86 18.97 -0.75
N THR A 70 19.64 18.43 -0.65
CA THR A 70 18.41 19.18 -0.93
C THR A 70 18.45 20.49 -0.16
N ASN A 71 18.26 21.62 -0.85
CA ASN A 71 18.25 22.93 -0.19
C ASN A 71 17.18 22.93 0.91
N THR A 72 17.63 23.04 2.15
CA THR A 72 16.77 22.97 3.34
C THR A 72 16.17 24.32 3.72
N ARG A 73 16.46 25.40 2.97
CA ARG A 73 15.77 26.69 3.15
C ARG A 73 14.26 26.46 3.05
N ASP A 74 13.54 27.02 4.01
CA ASP A 74 12.09 26.94 4.12
C ASP A 74 11.52 25.51 4.35
N LYS A 75 12.34 24.54 4.80
CA LYS A 75 11.83 23.26 5.34
C LYS A 75 11.55 23.38 6.84
N TRP A 76 10.38 22.91 7.27
CA TRP A 76 10.04 22.78 8.68
C TRP A 76 10.93 21.70 9.30
N CYS A 77 11.96 22.11 10.05
CA CYS A 77 12.82 21.21 10.80
C CYS A 77 12.33 21.15 12.26
N PRO A 78 11.82 20.00 12.74
CA PRO A 78 11.43 19.84 14.13
C PRO A 78 12.62 20.11 15.05
N LYS A 79 12.46 21.04 16.00
CA LYS A 79 13.53 21.35 16.97
C LYS A 79 13.68 20.27 18.06
N ASN A 80 12.65 19.46 18.26
CA ASN A 80 12.58 18.46 19.30
C ASN A 80 11.98 17.18 18.74
N LEU A 81 12.64 16.05 18.98
CA LEU A 81 12.04 14.73 18.80
C LEU A 81 11.40 14.33 20.13
N LYS A 82 10.11 14.00 20.12
CA LYS A 82 9.38 13.54 21.30
C LYS A 82 8.92 12.10 21.09
N PRO A 83 8.96 11.26 22.13
CA PRO A 83 8.33 9.95 22.07
C PRO A 83 6.84 10.08 21.77
N TRP A 84 6.32 9.25 20.88
CA TRP A 84 4.89 9.09 20.67
C TRP A 84 4.34 8.15 21.74
N ALA A 85 4.03 8.71 22.91
CA ALA A 85 3.80 7.96 24.15
C ALA A 85 2.64 6.95 24.06
N ASP A 86 1.58 7.27 23.33
CA ASP A 86 0.37 6.46 23.19
C ASP A 86 0.30 5.69 21.85
N PHE A 87 1.39 5.65 21.08
CA PHE A 87 1.39 5.01 19.75
C PHE A 87 0.92 3.55 19.79
N LEU A 88 1.43 2.76 20.74
CA LEU A 88 1.06 1.35 20.84
C LEU A 88 -0.39 1.15 21.26
N ASP A 89 -0.92 2.05 22.11
CA ASP A 89 -2.31 1.97 22.57
C ASP A 89 -3.26 2.38 21.45
N GLN A 90 -2.93 3.44 20.70
CA GLN A 90 -3.66 3.82 19.48
C GLN A 90 -3.62 2.69 18.44
N GLN A 91 -2.46 2.08 18.21
CA GLN A 91 -2.33 0.98 17.25
C GLN A 91 -3.20 -0.20 17.66
N LYS A 92 -3.15 -0.64 18.92
CA LYS A 92 -4.01 -1.73 19.42
C LYS A 92 -5.49 -1.40 19.29
N PHE A 93 -5.89 -0.18 19.61
CA PHE A 93 -7.28 0.27 19.49
C PHE A 93 -7.77 0.22 18.04
N ILE A 94 -6.95 0.71 17.09
CA ILE A 94 -7.26 0.72 15.66
C ILE A 94 -7.39 -0.71 15.14
N PHE A 95 -6.40 -1.58 15.40
CA PHE A 95 -6.45 -2.97 14.94
C PHE A 95 -7.57 -3.76 15.63
N GLY A 96 -7.79 -3.56 16.94
CA GLY A 96 -8.90 -4.19 17.66
C GLY A 96 -10.24 -3.83 17.02
N THR A 97 -10.51 -2.54 16.83
CA THR A 97 -11.73 -2.07 16.15
C THR A 97 -11.85 -2.65 14.74
N LEU A 98 -10.76 -2.72 13.99
CA LEU A 98 -10.75 -3.29 12.66
C LEU A 98 -11.10 -4.77 12.66
N TYR A 99 -10.49 -5.57 13.54
CA TYR A 99 -10.74 -7.01 13.63
C TYR A 99 -12.13 -7.34 14.21
N ASP A 100 -12.69 -6.45 15.03
CA ASP A 100 -14.05 -6.58 15.56
C ASP A 100 -15.13 -6.28 14.50
N THR A 101 -14.81 -5.45 13.48
CA THR A 101 -15.78 -4.97 12.49
C THR A 101 -15.60 -5.55 11.09
N PHE A 102 -14.39 -5.93 10.69
CA PHE A 102 -14.10 -6.48 9.36
C PHE A 102 -14.14 -8.02 9.36
N PRO A 103 -14.82 -8.67 8.39
CA PRO A 103 -14.87 -10.13 8.31
C PRO A 103 -13.52 -10.72 7.90
N THR A 104 -12.70 -11.13 8.87
CA THR A 104 -11.30 -11.56 8.68
C THR A 104 -11.13 -12.78 7.76
N GLU A 105 -12.14 -13.63 7.66
CA GLU A 105 -12.11 -14.83 6.82
C GLU A 105 -12.42 -14.55 5.34
N ILE A 106 -12.83 -13.33 5.00
CA ILE A 106 -13.13 -12.96 3.62
C ILE A 106 -11.85 -12.92 2.79
N ARG A 107 -11.90 -13.51 1.59
CA ARG A 107 -10.75 -13.62 0.68
C ARG A 107 -10.94 -12.72 -0.52
N VAL A 108 -10.59 -11.46 -0.36
CA VAL A 108 -10.79 -10.40 -1.36
C VAL A 108 -9.50 -9.76 -1.85
N PHE A 109 -8.36 -10.03 -1.20
CA PHE A 109 -7.09 -9.40 -1.50
C PHE A 109 -6.24 -10.24 -2.46
N GLU A 110 -5.28 -9.62 -3.13
CA GLU A 110 -4.50 -10.26 -4.18
C GLU A 110 -3.85 -11.57 -3.70
N ASN A 111 -3.74 -12.51 -4.65
CA ASN A 111 -3.22 -13.83 -4.36
C ASN A 111 -1.68 -13.86 -4.25
N ARG A 112 -1.17 -14.95 -3.70
CA ARG A 112 0.28 -15.11 -3.45
C ARG A 112 1.08 -15.12 -4.75
N LYS A 113 0.53 -15.68 -5.83
CA LYS A 113 1.20 -15.73 -7.14
C LYS A 113 1.43 -14.34 -7.72
N PHE A 114 0.43 -13.46 -7.61
CA PHE A 114 0.53 -12.07 -8.05
C PHE A 114 1.60 -11.33 -7.23
N LEU A 115 1.53 -11.40 -5.90
CA LEU A 115 2.47 -10.71 -5.02
C LEU A 115 3.92 -11.21 -5.20
N ALA A 116 4.13 -12.51 -5.40
CA ALA A 116 5.45 -13.04 -5.75
C ALA A 116 5.97 -12.49 -7.09
N SER A 117 5.10 -12.36 -8.10
CA SER A 117 5.46 -11.79 -9.39
C SER A 117 5.77 -10.29 -9.27
N LEU A 118 5.01 -9.56 -8.47
CA LEU A 118 5.29 -8.16 -8.15
C LEU A 118 6.65 -8.02 -7.45
N GLY A 119 6.92 -8.83 -6.42
CA GLY A 119 8.21 -8.85 -5.73
C GLY A 119 9.39 -9.12 -6.64
N ASN A 120 9.25 -10.03 -7.61
CA ASN A 120 10.28 -10.26 -8.61
C ASN A 120 10.53 -9.01 -9.48
N ARG A 121 9.49 -8.26 -9.87
CA ARG A 121 9.65 -7.00 -10.61
C ARG A 121 10.36 -5.93 -9.77
N ILE A 122 9.99 -5.82 -8.49
CA ILE A 122 10.64 -4.91 -7.54
C ILE A 122 12.15 -5.22 -7.42
N SER A 123 12.53 -6.49 -7.26
CA SER A 123 13.94 -6.86 -7.12
C SER A 123 14.82 -6.56 -8.35
N GLN A 124 14.23 -6.34 -9.54
CA GLN A 124 15.00 -5.97 -10.74
C GLN A 124 15.35 -4.48 -10.79
N ARG A 125 14.87 -3.67 -9.83
CA ARG A 125 15.07 -2.21 -9.80
C ARG A 125 15.53 -1.79 -8.40
N PRO A 126 16.83 -1.97 -8.08
CA PRO A 126 17.39 -1.40 -6.86
C PRO A 126 17.14 0.11 -6.78
N ILE A 127 16.93 0.61 -5.57
CA ILE A 127 16.69 2.04 -5.33
C ILE A 127 18.01 2.79 -5.52
N ALA A 128 18.09 3.58 -6.58
CA ALA A 128 19.27 4.37 -6.94
C ALA A 128 18.99 5.88 -6.94
N ASP A 129 17.71 6.26 -7.04
CA ASP A 129 17.25 7.63 -7.19
C ASP A 129 15.80 7.78 -6.68
N GLU A 130 15.26 9.00 -6.72
CA GLU A 130 13.89 9.29 -6.29
C GLU A 130 12.84 8.57 -7.14
N LYS A 131 13.09 8.37 -8.44
CA LYS A 131 12.15 7.73 -9.37
C LYS A 131 12.00 6.23 -9.10
N THR A 132 13.10 5.55 -8.80
CA THR A 132 13.10 4.14 -8.41
C THR A 132 12.47 3.95 -7.04
N LEU A 133 12.67 4.90 -6.11
CA LEU A 133 11.96 4.92 -4.83
C LEU A 133 10.45 5.15 -5.01
N GLU A 134 10.05 6.11 -5.83
CA GLU A 134 8.64 6.37 -6.15
C GLU A 134 7.97 5.11 -6.70
N TYR A 135 8.62 4.46 -7.67
CA TYR A 135 8.12 3.20 -8.23
C TYR A 135 7.91 2.14 -7.14
N PHE A 136 8.87 1.98 -6.22
CA PHE A 136 8.74 1.04 -5.11
C PHE A 136 7.56 1.39 -4.20
N LEU A 137 7.44 2.65 -3.79
CA LEU A 137 6.42 3.09 -2.84
C LEU A 137 5.01 3.04 -3.44
N HIS A 138 4.84 3.44 -4.71
CA HIS A 138 3.57 3.26 -5.43
C HIS A 138 3.10 1.80 -5.41
N ASN A 139 3.98 0.89 -5.84
CA ASN A 139 3.60 -0.51 -6.05
C ASN A 139 3.56 -1.33 -4.74
N SER A 140 4.34 -0.96 -3.73
CA SER A 140 4.51 -1.75 -2.51
C SER A 140 3.77 -1.17 -1.31
N VAL A 141 3.42 0.13 -1.34
CA VAL A 141 2.75 0.82 -0.23
C VAL A 141 1.43 1.41 -0.67
N GLU A 142 1.44 2.34 -1.63
CA GLU A 142 0.23 3.11 -1.97
C GLU A 142 -0.87 2.25 -2.59
N ASP A 143 -0.54 1.44 -3.60
CA ASP A 143 -1.50 0.55 -4.26
C ASP A 143 -2.07 -0.49 -3.29
N PRO A 144 -1.26 -1.22 -2.48
CA PRO A 144 -1.79 -2.10 -1.44
C PRO A 144 -2.67 -1.39 -0.41
N VAL A 145 -2.28 -0.19 0.04
CA VAL A 145 -3.11 0.59 0.98
C VAL A 145 -4.42 1.00 0.34
N ARG A 146 -4.41 1.44 -0.92
CA ARG A 146 -5.63 1.78 -1.68
C ARG A 146 -6.54 0.57 -1.81
N ALA A 147 -5.98 -0.59 -2.17
CA ALA A 147 -6.73 -1.85 -2.27
C ALA A 147 -7.35 -2.26 -0.93
N ILE A 148 -6.59 -2.16 0.17
CA ILE A 148 -7.10 -2.42 1.52
C ILE A 148 -8.27 -1.50 1.83
N ILE A 149 -8.08 -0.18 1.73
CA ILE A 149 -9.12 0.80 2.05
C ILE A 149 -10.37 0.61 1.17
N GLN A 150 -10.22 0.26 -0.10
CA GLN A 150 -11.35 -0.03 -0.98
C GLN A 150 -12.20 -1.20 -0.50
N GLN A 151 -11.57 -2.26 0.03
CA GLN A 151 -12.30 -3.40 0.60
C GLN A 151 -12.89 -3.06 1.97
N LEU A 152 -12.16 -2.33 2.81
CA LEU A 152 -12.67 -1.88 4.11
C LEU A 152 -13.90 -0.98 3.97
N LYS A 153 -13.91 -0.10 2.96
CA LYS A 153 -15.04 0.78 2.63
C LYS A 153 -16.34 0.01 2.35
N GLN A 154 -16.27 -1.22 1.83
CA GLN A 154 -17.45 -2.02 1.50
C GLN A 154 -18.18 -2.56 2.74
N VAL A 155 -17.53 -2.54 3.90
CA VAL A 155 -18.12 -2.99 5.17
C VAL A 155 -18.63 -1.78 5.93
N GLU A 156 -19.95 -1.68 6.11
CA GLU A 156 -20.59 -0.49 6.66
C GLU A 156 -20.09 -0.16 8.08
N GLU A 157 -19.92 -1.18 8.91
CA GLU A 157 -19.42 -1.06 10.28
C GLU A 157 -18.01 -0.47 10.32
N VAL A 158 -17.11 -0.96 9.47
CA VAL A 158 -15.73 -0.48 9.34
C VAL A 158 -15.73 0.95 8.79
N SER A 159 -16.48 1.19 7.72
CA SER A 159 -16.59 2.50 7.08
C SER A 159 -17.08 3.58 8.05
N ARG A 160 -18.08 3.25 8.88
CA ARG A 160 -18.61 4.12 9.93
C ARG A 160 -17.62 4.31 11.08
N ALA A 161 -16.97 3.25 11.56
CA ALA A 161 -16.01 3.31 12.66
C ALA A 161 -14.81 4.20 12.35
N PHE A 162 -14.29 4.14 11.12
CA PHE A 162 -13.11 4.90 10.69
C PHE A 162 -13.43 6.14 9.85
N GLN A 163 -14.71 6.41 9.56
CA GLN A 163 -15.14 7.50 8.69
C GLN A 163 -14.37 7.49 7.36
N ILE A 164 -14.30 6.33 6.70
CA ILE A 164 -13.46 6.10 5.50
C ILE A 164 -13.88 7.00 4.34
N GLY A 165 -15.17 7.34 4.27
CA GLY A 165 -15.73 8.12 3.17
C GLY A 165 -15.57 7.38 1.84
N ASP A 166 -15.05 8.07 0.84
CA ASP A 166 -14.81 7.52 -0.48
C ASP A 166 -13.47 6.79 -0.63
N GLY A 167 -12.67 6.77 0.42
CA GLY A 167 -11.37 6.10 0.47
C GLY A 167 -10.20 7.08 0.49
N VAL A 168 -9.03 6.55 0.12
CA VAL A 168 -7.76 7.30 0.13
C VAL A 168 -7.22 7.53 -1.28
N VAL A 169 -6.67 8.72 -1.51
CA VAL A 169 -5.98 9.09 -2.74
C VAL A 169 -4.58 9.57 -2.40
N PHE A 170 -3.59 9.05 -3.11
CA PHE A 170 -2.22 9.53 -3.09
C PHE A 170 -2.04 10.38 -4.34
N GLU A 171 -1.70 11.66 -4.16
CA GLU A 171 -1.52 12.60 -5.26
C GLU A 171 -0.14 13.26 -5.19
N ASN A 172 0.59 13.16 -6.30
CA ASN A 172 1.96 13.63 -6.46
C ASN A 172 2.03 14.91 -7.32
N HIS A 173 0.92 15.37 -7.90
CA HIS A 173 0.90 16.54 -8.78
C HIS A 173 0.28 17.76 -8.08
N PRO A 174 1.05 18.84 -7.83
CA PRO A 174 0.53 20.07 -7.24
C PRO A 174 -0.66 20.69 -8.01
N HIS A 175 -0.69 20.54 -9.34
CA HIS A 175 -1.78 21.10 -10.17
C HIS A 175 -3.12 20.40 -9.97
N ALA A 176 -3.12 19.10 -9.64
CA ALA A 176 -4.34 18.36 -9.31
C ALA A 176 -4.94 18.79 -7.95
N LEU A 177 -4.19 19.57 -7.17
CA LEU A 177 -4.57 20.08 -5.84
C LEU A 177 -5.16 21.49 -5.91
N SER A 178 -4.99 22.20 -7.04
CA SER A 178 -5.45 23.57 -7.25
C SER A 178 -6.91 23.68 -7.76
N ASP A 179 -7.53 22.58 -8.17
CA ASP A 179 -8.89 22.56 -8.74
C ASP A 179 -10.02 22.51 -7.70
N VAL A 180 -9.73 22.87 -6.44
CA VAL A 180 -10.81 23.20 -5.49
C VAL A 180 -11.27 24.62 -5.84
N PRO A 181 -12.54 24.85 -6.21
CA PRO A 181 -13.02 26.20 -6.52
C PRO A 181 -12.83 27.07 -5.27
N GLU A 182 -11.91 28.03 -5.32
CA GLU A 182 -11.86 29.16 -4.39
C GLU A 182 -13.21 29.88 -4.56
N GLU A 183 -14.15 29.68 -3.63
CA GLU A 183 -15.26 30.61 -3.47
C GLU A 183 -14.64 31.97 -3.17
N VAL A 184 -14.74 32.85 -4.17
CA VAL A 184 -14.31 34.24 -4.12
C VAL A 184 -15.13 34.93 -3.03
N VAL A 185 -14.52 35.16 -1.86
CA VAL A 185 -15.02 36.15 -0.91
C VAL A 185 -14.11 37.36 -1.02
N ASP A 186 -14.62 38.32 -1.80
CA ASP A 186 -14.07 39.66 -1.98
C ASP A 186 -14.20 40.48 -0.68
N ARG A 187 -13.17 41.30 -0.46
CA ARG A 187 -13.11 42.57 0.29
C ARG A 187 -13.20 42.70 1.83
N GLU A 188 -12.17 43.40 2.31
CA GLU A 188 -12.11 44.42 3.38
C GLU A 188 -11.78 44.01 4.85
N THR A 189 -10.48 44.16 5.19
CA THR A 189 -9.81 44.78 6.38
C THR A 189 -10.39 44.69 7.83
N PRO A 190 -9.56 44.77 8.90
CA PRO A 190 -9.27 43.62 9.78
C PRO A 190 -9.42 43.92 11.29
N LEU A 191 -10.22 43.15 12.04
CA LEU A 191 -10.17 43.16 13.52
C LEU A 191 -10.63 41.81 14.11
N ILE A 192 -9.73 40.82 14.25
CA ILE A 192 -9.99 39.62 15.09
C ILE A 192 -8.70 39.24 15.86
N PRO A 193 -8.77 38.89 17.17
CA PRO A 193 -7.61 38.56 18.02
C PRO A 193 -6.83 37.33 17.53
N PRO A 194 -5.60 37.06 18.01
CA PRO A 194 -4.78 35.95 17.54
C PRO A 194 -5.48 34.63 17.85
N ARG A 195 -6.14 34.07 16.85
CA ARG A 195 -6.61 32.69 16.84
C ARG A 195 -5.44 31.82 16.44
N THR A 196 -5.28 30.69 17.13
CA THR A 196 -4.43 29.58 16.70
C THR A 196 -4.64 29.33 15.21
N PRO A 197 -3.57 29.20 14.39
CA PRO A 197 -3.69 29.08 12.94
C PRO A 197 -4.63 27.92 12.60
N ASP A 198 -5.68 28.22 11.85
CA ASP A 198 -6.50 27.21 11.20
C ASP A 198 -5.56 26.34 10.35
N HIS A 199 -5.59 25.02 10.54
CA HIS A 199 -4.69 24.08 9.87
C HIS A 199 -4.98 23.91 8.37
N ARG A 200 -5.77 24.80 7.76
CA ARG A 200 -5.87 24.93 6.31
C ARG A 200 -4.53 25.38 5.75
N ARG A 201 -3.70 24.40 5.39
CA ARG A 201 -2.45 24.61 4.65
C ARG A 201 -2.78 25.33 3.35
N ASP A 202 -2.08 26.43 3.11
CA ASP A 202 -2.13 27.12 1.83
C ASP A 202 -1.58 26.18 0.75
N LEU A 203 -2.46 25.70 -0.13
CA LEU A 203 -2.13 24.77 -1.21
C LEU A 203 -1.09 25.37 -2.18
N LYS A 204 -0.92 26.70 -2.18
CA LYS A 204 0.09 27.42 -2.97
C LYS A 204 1.52 27.25 -2.43
N GLN A 205 1.69 26.62 -1.26
CA GLN A 205 3.01 26.33 -0.65
C GLN A 205 3.47 24.88 -0.85
N LEU A 206 2.70 24.04 -1.54
CA LEU A 206 3.09 22.67 -1.82
C LEU A 206 4.17 22.63 -2.89
N ARG A 207 5.23 21.86 -2.62
CA ARG A 207 6.34 21.69 -3.57
C ARG A 207 6.05 20.55 -4.55
N PRO A 208 6.66 20.55 -5.74
CA PRO A 208 6.49 19.50 -6.74
C PRO A 208 6.78 18.07 -6.26
N ASP A 209 7.64 17.94 -5.24
CA ASP A 209 8.14 16.69 -4.65
C ASP A 209 7.32 16.21 -3.43
N GLN A 210 6.18 16.87 -3.14
CA GLN A 210 5.31 16.52 -2.03
C GLN A 210 4.11 15.68 -2.46
N ILE A 211 3.88 14.61 -1.72
CA ILE A 211 2.80 13.64 -1.93
C ILE A 211 1.74 13.89 -0.89
N CYS A 212 0.54 14.20 -1.34
CA CYS A 212 -0.58 14.51 -0.48
C CYS A 212 -1.52 13.31 -0.40
N VAL A 213 -1.83 12.87 0.82
CA VAL A 213 -2.80 11.82 1.09
C VAL A 213 -4.13 12.48 1.40
N TYR A 214 -5.14 12.20 0.60
CA TYR A 214 -6.48 12.74 0.75
C TYR A 214 -7.46 11.66 1.20
N ARG A 215 -8.39 12.05 2.07
CA ARG A 215 -9.68 11.38 2.21
C ARG A 215 -10.67 12.04 1.25
N SER A 216 -11.40 11.26 0.48
CA SER A 216 -12.53 11.79 -0.28
C SER A 216 -13.78 11.69 0.59
N ASP A 217 -14.51 12.78 0.79
CA ASP A 217 -15.72 12.80 1.61
C ASP A 217 -16.94 12.46 0.74
N ASN A 218 -17.90 11.70 1.28
CA ASN A 218 -19.08 11.17 0.56
C ASN A 218 -20.18 12.24 0.33
N THR A 219 -19.81 13.50 0.08
CA THR A 219 -20.73 14.62 -0.08
C THR A 219 -20.92 15.00 -1.55
N LEU A 220 -22.08 15.58 -1.89
CA LEU A 220 -22.41 16.06 -3.25
C LEU A 220 -21.39 17.07 -3.81
N SER A 221 -20.65 17.77 -2.94
CA SER A 221 -19.43 18.47 -3.32
C SER A 221 -18.26 17.50 -3.22
N PHE A 222 -17.50 17.31 -4.31
CA PHE A 222 -16.24 16.56 -4.36
C PHE A 222 -15.15 17.18 -3.47
N ARG A 223 -15.38 17.25 -2.15
CA ARG A 223 -14.42 17.77 -1.18
C ARG A 223 -13.45 16.65 -0.82
N ARG A 224 -12.19 16.89 -1.15
CA ARG A 224 -11.05 16.09 -0.69
C ARG A 224 -10.46 16.77 0.54
N THR A 225 -10.36 16.03 1.64
CA THR A 225 -9.71 16.50 2.87
C THR A 225 -8.28 15.96 2.90
N MET A 226 -7.28 16.85 2.89
CA MET A 226 -5.87 16.45 3.03
C MET A 226 -5.62 15.95 4.45
N ILE A 227 -5.13 14.71 4.57
CA ILE A 227 -4.84 14.06 5.86
C ILE A 227 -3.36 14.16 6.19
N TYR A 228 -2.49 13.95 5.21
CA TYR A 228 -1.04 13.90 5.40
C TYR A 228 -0.29 14.42 4.18
N VAL A 229 0.93 14.93 4.40
CA VAL A 229 1.87 15.27 3.33
C VAL A 229 3.16 14.50 3.57
N SER A 230 3.57 13.73 2.58
CA SER A 230 4.80 12.96 2.53
C SER A 230 5.75 13.55 1.49
N GLU A 231 7.02 13.17 1.56
CA GLU A 231 8.04 13.50 0.57
C GLU A 231 8.92 12.25 0.38
N TYR A 232 9.22 11.90 -0.86
CA TYR A 232 10.11 10.78 -1.15
C TYR A 232 11.56 11.25 -1.12
N LYS A 233 12.39 10.49 -0.40
CA LYS A 233 13.82 10.77 -0.29
C LYS A 233 14.60 9.46 -0.42
N PRO A 234 15.39 9.29 -1.50
CA PRO A 234 16.17 8.09 -1.70
C PRO A 234 17.25 7.95 -0.60
N PRO A 235 17.65 6.72 -0.25
CA PRO A 235 18.79 6.49 0.62
C PRO A 235 20.08 7.02 -0.05
N HIS A 236 20.96 7.61 0.77
CA HIS A 236 22.26 8.14 0.36
C HIS A 236 23.40 7.22 0.82
#